data_AF-L7LGW5-F1
#
_entry.id   AF-L7LGW5-F1
#
_cell.length_a   1.000
_cell.length_b   1.000
_cell.length_c   1.000
_cell.angle_alpha   90.00
_cell.angle_beta   90.00
_cell.angle_gamma   90.00
#
_symmetry.space_group_name_H-M   'P 1'
#
loop_
_entity.id
_entity.type
_entity.pdbx_description
1 polymer ?
#
loop_
_entity_poly.entity_id
_entity_poly.type
_entity_poly.pdbx_seq_one_letter_code
_entity_poly.pdbx_strand_id
1 'polypeptide(L)'
;MSVNATKCKTCGQPIRWWRSSVREGGWLCVDYSPDDAGTVKRVPTLDPATRKRVMYGRALTGTDLAAALADGELLFTLHSRTCHGKKAHSAEQ
;
A
#
# COMPACT_ATOMS: atom_id res chain seq x y z
N MET A 1 12.46 -5.41 16.33
CA MET A 1 11.47 -6.29 15.67
C MET A 1 11.65 -6.14 14.16
N SER A 2 12.34 -7.08 13.52
CA SER A 2 12.61 -7.02 12.07
C SER A 2 11.33 -7.32 11.30
N VAL A 3 10.63 -6.29 10.87
CA VAL A 3 9.58 -6.43 9.86
C VAL A 3 10.26 -6.91 8.56
N ASN A 4 10.00 -8.15 8.16
CA ASN A 4 10.51 -8.71 6.90
C ASN A 4 10.01 -7.85 5.74
N ALA A 5 10.85 -6.90 5.28
CA ALA A 5 10.57 -6.13 4.08
C ALA A 5 10.69 -7.07 2.88
N THR A 6 9.57 -7.36 2.23
CA THR A 6 9.59 -8.04 0.94
C THR A 6 10.21 -7.09 -0.07
N LYS A 7 11.05 -7.56 -0.98
CA LYS A 7 11.63 -6.71 -2.04
C LYS A 7 10.86 -6.91 -3.35
N CYS A 8 10.67 -5.83 -4.09
CA CYS A 8 10.14 -5.91 -5.45
C CYS A 8 11.13 -6.68 -6.32
N LYS A 9 10.65 -7.70 -7.03
CA LYS A 9 11.48 -8.53 -7.90
C LYS A 9 12.02 -7.77 -9.11
N THR A 10 11.37 -6.67 -9.50
CA THR A 10 11.72 -5.91 -10.71
C THR A 10 12.73 -4.80 -10.41
N CYS A 11 12.52 -4.03 -9.35
CA CYS A 11 13.38 -2.87 -9.04
C CYS A 11 14.21 -3.04 -7.76
N GLY A 12 14.05 -4.15 -7.02
CA GLY A 12 14.79 -4.44 -5.80
C GLY A 12 14.40 -3.61 -4.57
N GLN A 13 13.53 -2.61 -4.73
CA GLN A 13 13.09 -1.72 -3.64
C GLN A 13 12.22 -2.46 -2.62
N PRO A 14 12.27 -2.09 -1.33
CA PRO A 14 11.44 -2.69 -0.30
C PRO A 14 9.97 -2.31 -0.50
N ILE A 15 9.10 -3.30 -0.42
CA ILE A 15 7.65 -3.22 -0.61
C ILE A 15 6.92 -3.91 0.54
N ARG A 16 5.64 -3.59 0.68
CA ARG A 16 4.71 -4.28 1.59
C ARG A 16 3.47 -4.72 0.83
N TRP A 17 2.97 -5.89 1.20
CA TRP A 17 1.71 -6.42 0.70
C TRP A 17 0.67 -6.36 1.79
N TRP A 18 -0.43 -5.67 1.53
CA TRP A 18 -1.58 -5.59 2.42
C TRP A 18 -2.81 -6.15 1.72
N ARG A 19 -3.72 -6.74 2.50
CA ARG A 19 -5.03 -7.11 1.96
C ARG A 19 -5.84 -5.84 1.72
N SER A 20 -6.55 -5.77 0.61
CA SER A 20 -7.45 -4.66 0.33
C SER A 20 -8.65 -4.73 1.26
N SER A 21 -9.00 -3.63 1.92
CA SER A 21 -10.22 -3.55 2.74
C SER A 21 -11.48 -3.36 1.89
N VAL A 22 -11.33 -3.05 0.60
CA VAL A 22 -12.43 -2.72 -0.31
C VAL A 22 -12.72 -3.86 -1.29
N ARG A 23 -11.68 -4.54 -1.76
CA ARG A 23 -11.80 -5.65 -2.71
C ARG A 23 -11.51 -6.96 -2.00
N GLU A 24 -12.52 -7.82 -1.86
CA GLU A 24 -12.34 -9.16 -1.31
C GLU A 24 -11.33 -9.96 -2.13
N GLY A 25 -10.36 -10.59 -1.46
CA GLY A 25 -9.24 -11.30 -2.08
C GLY A 25 -8.20 -10.41 -2.79
N GLY A 26 -8.42 -9.09 -2.84
CA GLY A 26 -7.50 -8.14 -3.44
C GLY A 26 -6.28 -7.88 -2.56
N TRP A 27 -5.12 -7.71 -3.19
CA TRP A 27 -3.88 -7.32 -2.51
C TRP A 27 -3.38 -5.98 -3.03
N LEU A 28 -2.88 -5.14 -2.13
CA LEU A 28 -2.25 -3.87 -2.43
C LEU A 28 -0.75 -3.98 -2.16
N CYS A 29 0.03 -3.73 -3.20
CA CYS A 29 1.48 -3.59 -3.10
C CYS A 29 1.82 -2.12 -2.93
N VAL A 30 2.36 -1.76 -1.77
CA VAL A 30 2.74 -0.40 -1.42
C VAL A 30 4.22 -0.30 -1.17
N ASP A 31 4.76 0.91 -1.29
CA ASP A 31 6.12 1.20 -0.86
C ASP A 31 6.29 0.96 0.65
N TYR A 32 7.52 0.68 1.07
CA TYR A 32 7.79 0.33 2.46
C TYR A 32 7.61 1.50 3.43
N SER A 33 7.88 2.72 2.95
CA SER A 33 7.80 3.97 3.71
C SER A 33 6.55 4.75 3.32
N PRO A 34 5.92 5.46 4.28
CA PRO A 34 4.86 6.41 3.95
C PRO A 34 5.43 7.64 3.22
N ASP A 35 4.57 8.32 2.47
CA ASP A 35 4.92 9.47 1.65
C ASP A 35 3.73 10.44 1.49
N ASP A 36 4.01 11.73 1.31
CA ASP A 36 2.99 12.78 1.17
C ASP A 36 2.13 12.64 -0.10
N ALA A 37 2.64 11.92 -1.12
CA ALA A 37 1.88 11.57 -2.32
C ALA A 37 1.08 10.26 -2.17
N GLY A 38 1.13 9.65 -0.98
CA GLY A 38 0.50 8.40 -0.65
C GLY A 38 -1.02 8.47 -0.77
N THR A 39 -1.62 7.37 -1.23
CA THR A 39 -3.08 7.26 -1.34
C THR A 39 -3.63 6.04 -0.63
N VAL A 40 -2.80 5.26 0.05
CA VAL A 40 -3.22 4.04 0.76
C VAL A 40 -3.00 4.21 2.25
N LYS A 41 -4.08 4.15 3.01
CA LYS A 41 -4.05 4.14 4.48
C LYS A 41 -3.93 2.72 5.01
N ARG A 42 -3.13 2.54 6.06
CA ARG A 42 -3.03 1.27 6.79
C ARG A 42 -4.18 1.15 7.79
N VAL A 43 -4.95 0.08 7.69
CA VAL A 43 -6.10 -0.22 8.54
C VAL A 43 -5.82 -1.53 9.32
N PRO A 44 -5.54 -1.46 10.63
CA PRO A 44 -5.42 -2.65 11.46
C PRO A 44 -6.82 -3.25 11.67
N THR A 45 -7.02 -4.48 11.21
CA THR A 45 -8.29 -5.21 11.35
C THR A 45 -8.06 -6.47 12.18
N LEU A 46 -9.04 -6.85 13.00
CA LEU A 46 -9.02 -8.14 13.69
C LEU A 46 -9.58 -9.21 12.74
N ASP A 47 -8.77 -10.18 12.37
CA ASP A 47 -9.23 -11.31 11.57
C ASP A 47 -10.25 -12.13 12.40
N PRO A 48 -11.50 -12.30 11.94
CA PRO A 48 -12.53 -12.97 12.74
C PRO A 48 -12.24 -14.46 12.93
N ALA A 49 -11.56 -15.11 11.98
CA ALA A 49 -11.27 -16.55 12.03
C ALA A 49 -10.10 -16.87 12.95
N THR A 50 -9.03 -16.08 12.90
CA THR A 50 -7.79 -16.35 13.63
C THR A 50 -7.62 -15.49 14.88
N ARG A 51 -8.48 -14.47 15.08
CA ARG A 51 -8.38 -13.46 16.15
C ARG A 51 -7.04 -12.73 16.18
N LYS A 52 -6.29 -12.75 15.06
CA LYS A 52 -5.01 -12.05 14.92
C LYS A 52 -5.22 -10.69 14.27
N ARG A 53 -4.40 -9.71 14.66
CA ARG A 53 -4.36 -8.42 13.96
C ARG A 53 -3.73 -8.61 12.59
N VAL A 54 -4.48 -8.28 11.56
CA VAL A 54 -4.09 -8.30 10.16
C VAL A 54 -4.11 -6.88 9.63
N MET A 55 -3.09 -6.51 8.88
CA MET A 55 -2.97 -5.18 8.30
C MET A 55 -3.64 -5.17 6.92
N TYR A 56 -4.70 -4.40 6.81
CA TYR A 56 -5.35 -4.10 5.55
C TYR A 56 -4.85 -2.75 5.01
N GLY A 57 -4.90 -2.58 3.70
CA GLY A 57 -4.72 -1.31 3.02
C GLY A 57 -6.06 -0.84 2.50
N ARG A 58 -6.37 0.43 2.71
CA ARG A 58 -7.51 1.11 2.09
C ARG A 58 -6.98 2.19 1.15
N ALA A 59 -7.21 2.03 -0.15
CA ALA A 59 -6.98 3.12 -1.09
C ALA A 59 -8.02 4.21 -0.84
N LEU A 60 -7.55 5.43 -0.61
CA LEU A 60 -8.34 6.63 -0.41
C LEU A 60 -8.38 7.43 -1.71
N THR A 61 -9.49 8.11 -1.94
CA THR A 61 -9.72 8.96 -3.12
C THR A 61 -10.58 10.15 -2.74
N GLY A 62 -10.45 11.27 -3.45
CA GLY A 62 -11.31 12.44 -3.28
C GLY A 62 -11.31 12.98 -1.85
N THR A 63 -12.49 13.16 -1.28
CA THR A 63 -12.68 13.75 0.06
C THR A 63 -12.02 12.95 1.17
N ASP A 64 -12.07 11.60 1.14
CA ASP A 64 -11.41 10.75 2.14
C ASP A 64 -9.88 10.94 2.12
N LEU A 65 -9.30 11.14 0.94
CA LEU A 65 -7.86 11.39 0.81
C LEU A 65 -7.50 12.78 1.35
N ALA A 66 -8.29 13.80 1.00
CA ALA A 66 -8.10 15.16 1.50
C ALA A 66 -8.21 15.23 3.03
N ALA A 67 -9.19 14.53 3.62
CA ALA A 67 -9.34 14.44 5.06
C ALA A 67 -8.13 13.75 5.72
N ALA A 68 -7.70 12.59 5.19
CA ALA A 68 -6.55 11.88 5.74
C ALA A 68 -5.25 12.70 5.67
N LEU A 69 -5.05 13.47 4.60
CA LEU A 69 -3.92 14.40 4.48
C LEU A 69 -4.03 15.54 5.51
N ALA A 70 -5.22 16.09 5.72
CA ALA A 70 -5.45 17.14 6.71
C ALA A 70 -5.26 16.66 8.16
N ASP A 71 -5.61 15.41 8.45
CA ASP A 71 -5.39 14.74 9.74
C ASP A 71 -3.92 14.33 9.97
N GLY A 72 -3.05 14.45 8.95
CA GLY A 72 -1.64 14.02 9.05
C GLY A 72 -1.47 12.50 9.11
N GLU A 73 -2.39 11.75 8.50
CA GLU A 73 -2.33 10.30 8.47
C GLU A 73 -1.12 9.79 7.67
N LEU A 74 -0.54 8.66 8.11
CA LEU A 74 0.54 8.00 7.37
C LEU A 74 -0.05 7.27 6.16
N LEU A 75 0.09 7.90 5.00
CA LEU A 75 -0.32 7.37 3.71
C LEU A 75 0.86 6.75 2.98
N PHE A 76 0.55 5.75 2.16
CA PHE A 76 1.54 5.00 1.40
C PHE A 76 1.18 5.01 -0.08
N THR A 77 2.16 5.15 -0.94
CA THR A 77 1.99 5.05 -2.38
C THR A 77 1.98 3.59 -2.83
N LEU A 78 1.12 3.29 -3.81
CA LEU A 78 1.13 2.02 -4.51
C LEU A 78 2.45 1.87 -5.27
N HIS A 79 3.18 0.79 -4.99
CA HIS A 79 4.49 0.54 -5.60
C HIS A 79 4.40 0.45 -7.13
N SER A 80 3.24 0.09 -7.70
CA SER A 80 3.05 0.10 -9.15
C SER A 80 3.26 1.47 -9.80
N ARG A 81 3.08 2.57 -9.06
CA ARG A 81 3.27 3.95 -9.54
C ARG A 81 4.72 4.43 -9.43
N THR A 82 5.48 3.87 -8.49
CA THR A 82 6.86 4.26 -8.18
C THR A 82 7.90 3.25 -8.67
N CYS A 83 7.46 2.06 -9.11
CA CYS A 83 8.35 1.02 -9.59
C CYS A 83 9.03 1.42 -10.91
N HIS A 84 10.27 1.87 -10.80
CA HIS A 84 11.13 2.17 -11.95
C HIS A 84 11.38 0.96 -12.85
N GLY A 85 11.35 -0.25 -12.30
CA GLY A 85 11.50 -1.49 -13.06
C GLY A 85 10.32 -1.82 -13.98
N LYS A 86 9.12 -1.28 -13.70
CA LYS A 86 7.95 -1.41 -14.59
C LYS A 86 7.85 -0.32 -15.65
N LYS A 87 8.54 0.82 -15.48
CA LYS A 87 8.57 1.88 -16.50
C LYS A 87 9.20 1.45 -17.82
N ALA A 88 9.97 0.36 -17.83
CA ALA A 88 10.48 -0.25 -19.06
C ALA A 88 9.43 -0.98 -19.91
N HIS A 89 8.18 -1.16 -19.43
CA HIS A 89 7.10 -1.83 -20.15
C HIS A 89 5.87 -0.95 -20.43
N SER A 90 6.00 0.37 -20.25
CA SER A 90 4.95 1.33 -20.63
C SER A 90 5.54 2.47 -21.46
N ALA A 91 6.33 2.10 -22.48
CA ALA A 91 6.33 2.81 -23.74
C ALA A 91 5.54 1.91 -24.71
N GLU A 92 4.59 2.52 -25.43
CA GLU A 92 3.82 1.90 -26.52
C GLU A 92 2.69 0.95 -26.08
N GLN A 93 1.49 1.51 -25.88
CA GLN A 93 0.28 1.12 -26.63
C GLN A 93 -0.63 2.33 -26.79
#